data_AF-A0A7Y0AAI7-F1
#
_entry.id   AF-A0A7Y0AAI7-F1
#
_cell.length_a   1.000
_cell.length_b   1.000
_cell.length_c   1.000
_cell.angle_alpha   90.00
_cell.angle_beta   90.00
_cell.angle_gamma   90.00
#
_symmetry.space_group_name_H-M   'P 1'
#
loop_
_entity.id
_entity.type
_entity.pdbx_description
1 polymer ?
#
loop_
_entity_poly.entity_id
_entity_poly.type
_entity_poly.pdbx_seq_one_letter_code
_entity_poly.pdbx_strand_id
1 'polypeptide(L)'
;MPIDSLGKAGMGDSLRATVVAYVPANPQEAAAIAAGDALFKSNCAQCHAVNEKVVGPALAGITKRRSINWIIPWVHNSAKVIASGDEYAVRLYGDYSKQQMPAFPNLTDQNIKNIVAFVSAQEGSSATDSAPALAVQ
;
A
#
# COMPACT_ATOMS: atom_id res chain seq x y z
N MET A 1 -3.92 46.78 36.10
CA MET A 1 -4.38 47.20 34.75
C MET A 1 -3.24 47.99 34.12
N PRO A 2 -2.87 47.84 32.84
CA PRO A 2 -3.06 46.75 31.86
C PRO A 2 -1.74 45.95 31.62
N ILE A 3 -1.72 44.62 31.49
CA ILE A 3 -1.96 43.78 30.29
C ILE A 3 -1.22 44.27 29.02
N ASP A 4 -0.29 43.46 28.52
CA ASP A 4 -0.31 42.88 27.17
C ASP A 4 1.08 42.53 26.60
N SER A 5 1.32 41.21 26.59
CA SER A 5 1.59 40.45 25.36
C SER A 5 3.02 40.25 24.86
N LEU A 6 3.18 39.05 24.28
CA LEU A 6 4.28 38.50 23.48
C LEU A 6 5.43 37.87 24.28
N GLY A 7 5.68 36.55 24.25
CA GLY A 7 5.13 35.47 23.46
C GLY A 7 6.08 34.27 23.51
N LYS A 8 5.56 33.12 23.05
CA LYS A 8 6.24 31.85 22.72
C LYS A 8 6.38 30.83 23.85
N ALA A 9 5.27 30.11 24.04
CA ALA A 9 5.35 28.66 24.11
C ALA A 9 5.98 28.13 22.81
N GLY A 10 6.94 27.21 22.95
CA GLY A 10 7.57 26.49 21.86
C GLY A 10 7.86 25.09 22.34
N MET A 11 6.84 24.25 22.26
CA MET A 11 6.89 22.80 22.44
C MET A 11 8.08 22.20 21.70
N GLY A 12 8.80 21.33 22.43
CA GLY A 12 9.17 20.00 21.98
C GLY A 12 9.89 19.91 20.64
N ASP A 13 11.19 19.65 20.74
CA ASP A 13 12.05 19.11 19.69
C ASP A 13 11.45 17.80 19.14
N SER A 14 10.45 17.93 18.27
CA SER A 14 9.95 16.84 17.45
C SER A 14 11.05 16.53 16.44
N LEU A 15 11.77 15.45 16.70
CA LEU A 15 12.59 14.78 15.70
C LEU A 15 11.80 14.74 14.40
N ARG A 16 12.28 15.48 13.41
CA ARG A 16 11.82 15.34 12.04
C ARG A 16 12.09 13.91 11.64
N ALA A 17 11.05 13.08 11.62
CA ALA A 17 11.08 11.84 10.86
C ALA A 17 11.33 12.26 9.41
N THR A 18 12.56 12.13 8.95
CA THR A 18 12.89 12.31 7.54
C THR A 18 12.14 11.21 6.79
N VAL A 19 10.96 11.55 6.26
CA VAL A 19 10.27 10.72 5.29
C VAL A 19 11.18 10.70 4.06
N VAL A 20 11.93 9.61 3.89
CA VAL A 20 12.69 9.38 2.66
C VAL A 20 11.64 9.05 1.61
N ALA A 21 11.20 10.07 0.88
CA ALA A 21 10.31 9.88 -0.26
C ALA A 21 11.00 8.95 -1.27
N TYR A 22 10.25 7.97 -1.77
CA TYR A 22 10.75 7.09 -2.82
C TYR A 22 11.08 7.88 -4.09
N VAL A 23 12.28 7.69 -4.61
CA VAL A 23 12.72 8.28 -5.89
C VAL A 23 12.80 7.17 -6.93
N PRO A 24 11.96 7.17 -7.98
CA PRO A 24 12.07 6.23 -9.08
C PRO A 24 13.43 6.33 -9.77
N ALA A 25 14.02 5.18 -10.14
CA ALA A 25 15.32 5.11 -10.79
C ALA A 25 15.30 5.61 -12.24
N ASN A 26 14.13 5.57 -12.91
CA ASN A 26 13.96 6.01 -14.29
C ASN A 26 12.48 6.38 -14.60
N PRO A 27 12.20 7.03 -15.75
CA PRO A 27 10.83 7.39 -16.13
C PRO A 27 9.88 6.20 -16.31
N GLN A 28 10.38 5.03 -16.71
CA GLN A 28 9.56 3.83 -16.90
C GLN A 28 9.05 3.31 -15.55
N GLU A 29 9.88 3.36 -14.51
CA GLU A 29 9.48 3.02 -13.15
C GLU A 29 8.48 4.02 -12.58
N ALA A 30 8.69 5.32 -12.81
CA ALA A 30 7.73 6.35 -12.41
C ALA A 30 6.35 6.11 -13.07
N ALA A 31 6.33 5.75 -14.36
CA ALA A 31 5.10 5.39 -15.06
C ALA A 31 4.45 4.12 -14.50
N ALA A 32 5.25 3.10 -14.14
CA ALA A 32 4.75 1.88 -13.53
C ALA A 32 4.10 2.14 -12.16
N ILE A 33 4.71 2.99 -11.33
CA ILE A 33 4.16 3.41 -10.02
C ILE A 33 2.85 4.16 -10.19
N ALA A 34 2.79 5.13 -11.13
CA ALA A 34 1.57 5.89 -11.39
C ALA A 34 0.41 5.00 -11.90
N ALA A 35 0.70 4.07 -12.80
CA ALA A 35 -0.29 3.09 -13.26
C ALA A 35 -0.72 2.16 -12.11
N GLY A 36 0.22 1.76 -11.26
CA GLY A 36 -0.02 0.94 -10.08
C GLY A 36 -0.94 1.61 -9.06
N ASP A 37 -0.76 2.89 -8.80
CA ASP A 37 -1.61 3.69 -7.91
C ASP A 37 -3.07 3.69 -8.37
N ALA A 38 -3.30 4.00 -9.66
CA ALA A 38 -4.64 4.01 -10.23
C ALA A 38 -5.32 2.62 -10.13
N LEU A 39 -4.58 1.56 -10.45
CA LEU A 39 -5.07 0.19 -10.33
C LEU A 39 -5.34 -0.21 -8.87
N PHE A 40 -4.46 0.16 -7.94
CA PHE A 40 -4.60 -0.13 -6.52
C PHE A 40 -5.85 0.54 -5.94
N LYS A 41 -6.06 1.83 -6.23
CA LYS A 41 -7.25 2.58 -5.81
C LYS A 41 -8.54 1.96 -6.33
N SER A 42 -8.55 1.51 -7.58
CA SER A 42 -9.75 0.93 -8.20
C SER A 42 -10.06 -0.50 -7.73
N ASN A 43 -9.05 -1.30 -7.34
CA ASN A 43 -9.23 -2.74 -7.17
C ASN A 43 -8.87 -3.27 -5.77
N CYS A 44 -8.04 -2.56 -5.01
CA CYS A 44 -7.38 -3.10 -3.81
C CYS A 44 -7.64 -2.27 -2.54
N ALA A 45 -7.78 -0.94 -2.68
CA ALA A 45 -7.80 0.00 -1.57
C ALA A 45 -8.99 -0.15 -0.62
N GLN A 46 -10.06 -0.85 -1.03
CA GLN A 46 -11.20 -1.14 -0.17
C GLN A 46 -10.86 -2.13 0.95
N CYS A 47 -9.88 -3.02 0.71
CA CYS A 47 -9.54 -4.11 1.63
C CYS A 47 -8.09 -4.06 2.11
N HIS A 48 -7.21 -3.37 1.39
CA HIS A 48 -5.79 -3.31 1.71
C HIS A 48 -5.32 -1.86 1.87
N ALA A 49 -4.43 -1.65 2.82
CA ALA A 49 -3.57 -0.48 2.89
C ALA A 49 -2.10 -0.92 2.75
N VAL A 50 -1.23 0.03 2.45
CA VAL A 50 0.20 -0.26 2.33
C VAL A 50 0.78 -0.55 3.71
N ASN A 51 0.64 0.36 4.67
CA ASN A 51 1.38 0.29 5.94
C ASN A 51 0.57 -0.26 7.12
N GLU A 52 -0.71 -0.59 6.94
CA GLU A 52 -1.58 -1.06 8.02
C GLU A 52 -2.54 -2.17 7.56
N LYS A 53 -3.03 -2.93 8.53
CA LYS A 53 -4.06 -3.95 8.30
C LYS A 53 -5.43 -3.26 8.22
N VAL A 54 -6.21 -3.60 7.19
CA VAL A 54 -7.60 -3.17 7.04
C VAL A 54 -8.49 -4.40 7.13
N VAL A 55 -9.03 -4.87 6.01
CA VAL A 55 -9.70 -6.18 5.90
C VAL A 55 -8.65 -7.26 5.66
N GLY A 56 -7.76 -7.03 4.69
CA GLY A 56 -6.61 -7.85 4.38
C GLY A 56 -5.32 -7.37 5.07
N PRO A 57 -4.21 -8.13 4.90
CA PRO A 57 -2.90 -7.73 5.41
C PRO A 57 -2.43 -6.39 4.86
N ALA A 58 -1.58 -5.71 5.66
CA ALA A 58 -0.74 -4.63 5.17
C ALA A 58 0.16 -5.14 4.03
N LEU A 59 0.28 -4.36 2.95
CA LEU A 59 1.04 -4.77 1.77
C LEU A 59 2.52 -4.32 1.79
N ALA A 60 2.92 -3.44 2.70
CA ALA A 60 4.31 -3.03 2.84
C ALA A 60 5.20 -4.25 3.13
N GLY A 61 6.29 -4.40 2.39
CA GLY A 61 7.21 -5.53 2.43
C GLY A 61 6.72 -6.76 1.66
N ILE A 62 5.70 -6.65 0.81
CA ILE A 62 5.15 -7.82 0.10
C ILE A 62 6.20 -8.52 -0.76
N THR A 63 7.08 -7.78 -1.42
CA THR A 63 8.16 -8.31 -2.26
C THR A 63 9.24 -9.03 -1.46
N LYS A 64 9.37 -8.73 -0.15
CA LYS A 64 10.23 -9.45 0.79
C LYS A 64 9.57 -10.73 1.30
N ARG A 65 8.24 -10.75 1.39
CA ARG A 65 7.47 -11.92 1.81
C ARG A 65 7.29 -12.93 0.68
N ARG A 66 7.00 -12.48 -0.54
CA ARG A 66 6.66 -13.36 -1.68
C ARG A 66 7.22 -12.82 -2.98
N SER A 67 7.62 -13.75 -3.85
CA SER A 67 8.10 -13.41 -5.20
C SER A 67 6.95 -12.98 -6.10
N ILE A 68 7.25 -12.21 -7.14
CA ILE A 68 6.24 -11.79 -8.12
C ILE A 68 5.56 -12.98 -8.82
N ASN A 69 6.30 -14.08 -9.02
CA ASN A 69 5.78 -15.33 -9.61
C ASN A 69 4.73 -16.01 -8.72
N TRP A 70 4.72 -15.72 -7.42
CA TRP A 70 3.68 -16.17 -6.50
C TRP A 70 2.54 -15.16 -6.40
N ILE A 71 2.86 -13.85 -6.38
CA ILE A 71 1.86 -12.77 -6.23
C ILE A 71 0.90 -12.73 -7.42
N ILE A 72 1.39 -12.91 -8.65
CA ILE A 72 0.54 -12.89 -9.85
C ILE A 72 -0.60 -13.93 -9.78
N PRO A 73 -0.33 -15.24 -9.63
CA PRO A 73 -1.41 -16.23 -9.56
C PRO A 73 -2.29 -16.04 -8.32
N TRP A 74 -1.75 -15.53 -7.21
CA TRP A 74 -2.54 -15.17 -6.03
C TRP A 74 -3.57 -14.07 -6.32
N VAL A 75 -3.16 -12.99 -6.98
CA VAL A 75 -4.07 -11.87 -7.33
C VAL A 75 -5.07 -12.31 -8.40
N HIS A 76 -4.66 -13.13 -9.37
CA HIS A 76 -5.61 -13.67 -10.35
C HIS A 76 -6.68 -14.53 -9.70
N ASN A 77 -6.29 -15.45 -8.81
CA ASN A 77 -7.23 -16.33 -8.13
C ASN A 77 -6.63 -16.94 -6.85
N SER A 78 -6.79 -16.24 -5.73
CA SER A 78 -6.29 -16.68 -4.42
C SER A 78 -6.89 -18.02 -3.98
N ALA A 79 -8.18 -18.26 -4.25
CA ALA A 79 -8.86 -19.51 -3.92
C ALA A 79 -8.22 -20.72 -4.61
N LYS A 80 -7.75 -20.56 -5.86
CA LYS A 80 -7.03 -21.64 -6.58
C LYS A 80 -5.68 -21.93 -5.94
N VAL A 81 -4.94 -20.91 -5.49
CA VAL A 81 -3.65 -21.09 -4.80
C VAL A 81 -3.84 -21.72 -3.41
N ILE A 82 -4.92 -21.36 -2.71
CA ILE A 82 -5.29 -22.02 -1.44
C ILE A 82 -5.64 -23.48 -1.70
N ALA A 83 -6.47 -23.76 -2.69
CA ALA A 83 -6.92 -25.11 -3.04
C ALA A 83 -5.79 -26.02 -3.55
N SER A 84 -4.71 -25.46 -4.10
CA SER A 84 -3.53 -26.25 -4.48
C SER A 84 -2.71 -26.74 -3.27
N GLY A 85 -3.05 -26.30 -2.05
CA GLY A 85 -2.35 -26.70 -0.84
C GLY A 85 -1.06 -25.92 -0.58
N ASP A 86 -0.87 -24.74 -1.18
CA ASP A 86 0.27 -23.88 -0.83
C ASP A 86 0.19 -23.52 0.66
N GLU A 87 1.20 -23.92 1.44
CA GLU A 87 1.16 -23.81 2.89
C GLU A 87 1.00 -22.37 3.38
N TYR A 88 1.55 -21.40 2.65
CA TYR A 88 1.43 -20.00 3.01
C TYR A 88 0.06 -19.44 2.66
N ALA A 89 -0.48 -19.79 1.49
CA ALA A 89 -1.83 -19.45 1.10
C ALA A 89 -2.85 -19.97 2.12
N VAL A 90 -2.73 -21.25 2.50
CA VAL A 90 -3.63 -21.89 3.46
C VAL A 90 -3.53 -21.24 4.84
N ARG A 91 -2.31 -21.00 5.34
CA ARG A 91 -2.11 -20.30 6.61
C ARG A 91 -2.66 -18.88 6.56
N LEU A 92 -2.32 -18.10 5.53
CA LEU A 92 -2.80 -16.74 5.37
C LEU A 92 -4.33 -16.67 5.34
N TYR A 93 -4.97 -17.61 4.64
CA TYR A 93 -6.43 -17.70 4.62
C TYR A 93 -7.01 -17.99 6.02
N GLY A 94 -6.36 -18.85 6.80
CA GLY A 94 -6.72 -19.12 8.20
C GLY A 94 -6.56 -17.89 9.11
N ASP A 95 -5.43 -17.19 9.02
CA ASP A 95 -5.09 -16.02 9.86
C ASP A 95 -6.04 -14.84 9.65
N TYR A 96 -6.70 -14.79 8.48
CA TYR A 96 -7.66 -13.75 8.11
C TYR A 96 -9.10 -14.28 8.13
N SER A 97 -9.44 -15.12 9.11
CA SER A 97 -10.80 -15.62 9.35
C SER A 97 -11.48 -16.18 8.10
N LYS A 98 -10.70 -16.79 7.20
CA LYS A 98 -11.18 -17.38 5.95
C LYS A 98 -11.92 -16.36 5.06
N GLN A 99 -11.57 -15.07 5.16
CA GLN A 99 -12.10 -14.03 4.28
C GLN A 99 -11.62 -14.27 2.85
N GLN A 100 -12.56 -14.22 1.90
CA GLN A 100 -12.28 -14.46 0.49
C GLN A 100 -11.78 -13.18 -0.17
N MET A 101 -10.57 -13.25 -0.76
CA MET A 101 -10.08 -12.19 -1.66
C MET A 101 -10.67 -12.43 -3.05
N PRO A 102 -11.37 -11.44 -3.66
CA PRO A 102 -11.90 -11.58 -5.01
C PRO A 102 -10.82 -11.97 -6.03
N ALA A 103 -11.23 -12.69 -7.07
CA ALA A 103 -10.37 -13.02 -8.19
C ALA A 103 -10.31 -11.86 -9.19
N PHE A 104 -9.12 -11.56 -9.71
CA PHE A 104 -8.91 -10.48 -10.68
C PHE A 104 -8.36 -10.98 -12.03
N PRO A 105 -9.06 -11.91 -12.73
CA PRO A 105 -8.54 -12.54 -13.95
C PRO A 105 -8.32 -11.57 -15.12
N ASN A 106 -8.93 -10.39 -15.05
CA ASN A 106 -8.82 -9.35 -16.09
C ASN A 106 -7.56 -8.48 -15.92
N LEU A 107 -6.87 -8.52 -14.78
CA LEU A 107 -5.61 -7.82 -14.62
C LEU A 107 -4.51 -8.59 -15.34
N THR A 108 -3.73 -7.93 -16.18
CA THR A 108 -2.55 -8.54 -16.78
C THR A 108 -1.42 -8.69 -15.75
N ASP A 109 -0.45 -9.56 -16.01
CA ASP A 109 0.76 -9.68 -15.20
C ASP A 109 1.47 -8.33 -15.02
N GLN A 110 1.48 -7.51 -16.07
CA GLN A 110 2.09 -6.17 -16.01
C GLN A 110 1.30 -5.23 -15.10
N ASN A 111 -0.04 -5.28 -15.13
CA ASN A 111 -0.87 -4.50 -14.21
C ASN A 111 -0.60 -4.89 -12.75
N ILE A 112 -0.46 -6.19 -12.47
CA ILE A 112 -0.12 -6.67 -11.11
C ILE A 112 1.29 -6.21 -10.71
N LYS A 113 2.28 -6.27 -11.60
CA LYS A 113 3.62 -5.75 -11.36
C LYS A 113 3.61 -4.26 -11.06
N ASN A 114 2.82 -3.47 -11.79
CA ASN A 114 2.67 -2.04 -11.56
C ASN A 114 2.07 -1.76 -10.17
N ILE A 115 1.04 -2.51 -9.75
CA ILE A 115 0.48 -2.41 -8.38
C ILE A 115 1.55 -2.72 -7.33
N VAL A 116 2.35 -3.77 -7.53
CA VAL A 116 3.44 -4.13 -6.60
C VAL A 116 4.52 -3.05 -6.55
N ALA A 117 4.85 -2.43 -7.69
CA ALA A 117 5.78 -1.31 -7.75
C ALA A 117 5.27 -0.09 -6.96
N PHE A 118 3.98 0.24 -7.12
CA PHE A 118 3.33 1.28 -6.31
C PHE A 118 3.39 0.96 -4.81
N VAL A 119 2.99 -0.24 -4.40
CA VAL A 119 3.05 -0.65 -2.98
C VAL A 119 4.47 -0.51 -2.43
N SER A 120 5.47 -0.95 -3.21
CA SER A 120 6.89 -0.91 -2.81
C SER A 120 7.39 0.54 -2.65
N ALA A 121 6.97 1.44 -3.55
CA ALA A 121 7.30 2.86 -3.47
C ALA A 121 6.64 3.57 -2.28
N GLN A 122 5.51 3.05 -1.79
CA GLN A 122 4.78 3.61 -0.65
C GLN A 122 5.17 2.99 0.70
N GLU A 123 6.09 2.02 0.72
CA GLU A 123 6.61 1.44 1.97
C GLU A 123 7.27 2.52 2.82
N GLY A 124 6.77 2.76 4.04
CA GLY A 124 7.32 3.77 4.95
C GLY A 124 6.85 5.21 4.70
N SER A 125 6.06 5.46 3.65
CA SER A 125 5.30 6.71 3.49
C SER A 125 4.03 6.62 4.36
N SER A 126 4.04 7.23 5.54
CA SER A 126 2.84 7.30 6.40
C SER A 126 1.74 8.09 5.71
N ALA A 127 0.54 7.51 5.59
CA ALA A 127 -0.65 8.09 4.94
C ALA A 127 -1.24 9.32 5.67
N THR A 128 -0.53 9.89 6.64
CA THR A 128 -0.96 11.06 7.42
C THR A 128 -0.65 12.39 6.73
N ASP A 129 0.11 12.38 5.62
CA ASP A 129 0.56 13.59 4.91
C ASP A 129 -0.15 13.82 3.56
N SER A 130 -1.29 13.16 3.34
CA SER A 130 -2.07 13.33 2.10
C SER A 130 -3.56 13.54 2.37
N ALA A 131 -3.91 14.66 3.00
CA ALA A 131 -5.08 15.48 2.69
C ALA A 131 -5.03 16.83 3.46
N PRO A 132 -5.61 17.95 2.95
CA PRO A 132 -6.46 18.06 1.76
C PRO A 132 -5.98 19.11 0.73
N ALA A 133 -6.28 18.88 -0.54
CA ALA A 133 -6.48 19.98 -1.49
C ALA A 133 -7.93 19.92 -1.98
N LEU A 134 -8.82 20.37 -1.10
CA LEU A 134 -10.15 20.83 -1.47
C LEU A 134 -9.94 22.19 -2.18
N ALA A 135 -9.86 22.18 -3.51
CA ALA A 135 -10.00 23.39 -4.31
C ALA A 135 -11.42 23.41 -4.87
N VAL A 136 -12.28 24.14 -4.16
CA VAL A 136 -13.55 24.64 -4.66
C VAL A 136 -13.27 25.63 -5.78
N GLN A 137 -13.91 25.44 -6.93
CA GLN A 137 -14.38 26.51 -7.80
C GLN A 137 -15.82 26.17 -8.22
#